data_AF-A0A3D0ZC30-F1
#
_entry.id   AF-A0A3D0ZC30-F1
#
_cell.length_a   1.000
_cell.length_b   1.000
_cell.length_c   1.000
_cell.angle_alpha   90.00
_cell.angle_beta   90.00
_cell.angle_gamma   90.00
#
_symmetry.space_group_name_H-M   'P 1'
#
loop_
_entity.id
_entity.type
_entity.pdbx_description
1 polymer ?
#
loop_
_entity_poly.entity_id
_entity_poly.type
_entity_poly.pdbx_seq_one_letter_code
_entity_poly.pdbx_strand_id
1 'polypeptide(L)'
;MVAQAHKFKLKKEDTVQIIAGKDKGKRGRILKILRDKDRVLVEGANIVKKAKKKRNQQDRGGIVEIEAAIHSSNVMIVCKKCGPTRIG
;
A
#
# COMPACT_ATOMS: atom_id res chain seq x y z
N MET A 1 -5.78 4.74 -25.06
CA MET A 1 -5.76 4.85 -23.58
C MET A 1 -4.35 5.17 -23.15
N VAL A 2 -3.98 6.44 -23.09
CA VAL A 2 -2.62 6.85 -22.72
C VAL A 2 -2.54 6.76 -21.20
N ALA A 3 -1.92 5.70 -20.68
CA ALA A 3 -1.54 5.63 -19.27
C ALA A 3 -0.49 6.72 -19.05
N GLN A 4 -0.89 7.82 -18.41
CA GLN A 4 0.05 8.86 -18.02
C GLN A 4 1.04 8.24 -17.02
N ALA A 5 2.30 8.15 -17.44
CA ALA A 5 3.38 7.69 -16.59
C ALA A 5 3.71 8.79 -15.57
N HIS A 6 2.95 8.86 -14.48
CA HIS A 6 3.36 9.66 -13.32
C HIS A 6 4.72 9.16 -12.83
N LYS A 7 5.68 10.08 -12.68
CA LYS A 7 7.04 9.79 -12.22
C LYS A 7 6.99 9.33 -10.76
N PHE A 8 6.80 8.03 -10.57
CA PHE A 8 6.67 7.41 -9.27
C PHE A 8 8.06 7.16 -8.68
N LYS A 9 8.40 7.87 -7.59
CA LYS A 9 9.73 7.79 -6.95
C LYS A 9 9.95 6.51 -6.13
N LEU A 10 8.87 5.82 -5.74
CA LEU A 10 8.91 4.60 -4.91
C LEU A 10 9.06 3.34 -5.77
N LYS A 11 9.72 2.31 -5.24
CA LYS A 11 9.88 1.00 -5.87
C LYS A 11 9.16 -0.09 -5.07
N LYS A 12 8.88 -1.22 -5.73
CA LYS A 12 8.41 -2.43 -5.04
C LYS A 12 9.50 -2.88 -4.07
N GLU A 13 9.12 -3.47 -2.94
CA GLU A 13 10.01 -3.87 -1.83
C GLU A 13 10.64 -2.73 -1.00
N ASP A 14 10.35 -1.46 -1.32
CA ASP A 14 10.78 -0.37 -0.44
C ASP A 14 10.06 -0.44 0.92
N THR A 15 10.80 -0.19 1.99
CA THR A 15 10.22 -0.05 3.33
C THR A 15 9.74 1.38 3.49
N VAL A 16 8.45 1.54 3.80
CA VAL A 16 7.82 2.85 3.97
C VAL A 16 7.13 2.97 5.32
N GLN A 17 7.01 4.20 5.80
CA GLN A 17 6.22 4.57 6.95
C GLN A 17 5.04 5.44 6.52
N ILE A 18 3.89 5.21 7.13
CA ILE A 18 2.69 6.00 6.87
C ILE A 18 2.74 7.28 7.68
N ILE A 19 2.63 8.41 6.99
CA ILE A 19 2.74 9.76 7.57
C ILE A 19 1.36 10.25 8.03
N ALA A 20 0.32 9.87 7.29
CA ALA A 20 -1.03 10.41 7.47
C ALA A 20 -2.09 9.33 7.24
N GLY A 21 -3.25 9.50 7.88
CA GLY A 21 -4.39 8.58 7.81
C GLY A 21 -4.53 7.70 9.06
N LYS A 22 -5.42 6.70 8.97
CA LYS A 22 -5.80 5.80 10.07
C LYS A 22 -4.62 4.99 10.62
N ASP A 23 -3.66 4.66 9.76
CA ASP A 23 -2.50 3.83 10.07
C ASP A 23 -1.21 4.65 10.25
N LYS A 24 -1.32 5.94 10.61
CA LYS A 24 -0.17 6.82 10.83
C LYS A 24 0.83 6.19 11.82
N GLY A 25 2.10 6.21 11.44
CA GLY A 25 3.21 5.67 12.22
C GLY A 25 3.56 4.22 11.92
N LYS A 26 2.66 3.44 11.32
CA LYS A 26 2.96 2.06 10.92
C LYS A 26 4.01 2.02 9.81
N ARG A 27 4.85 1.00 9.85
CA ARG A 27 5.88 0.71 8.85
C ARG A 27 5.53 -0.60 8.15
N GLY A 28 5.78 -0.66 6.84
CA GLY A 28 5.52 -1.85 6.04
C GLY A 28 6.29 -1.80 4.73
N ARG A 29 6.32 -2.92 4.02
CA ARG A 29 6.92 -3.01 2.67
C ARG A 29 5.88 -2.72 1.60
N ILE A 30 6.31 -2.15 0.48
CA ILE A 30 5.45 -1.97 -0.69
C ILE A 30 5.33 -3.29 -1.44
N LEU A 31 4.15 -3.91 -1.38
CA LEU A 31 3.81 -5.13 -2.13
C LEU A 31 3.56 -4.83 -3.61
N LYS A 32 2.83 -3.74 -3.88
CA LYS A 32 2.44 -3.37 -5.24
C LYS A 32 2.31 -1.87 -5.39
N ILE A 33 2.68 -1.37 -6.56
CA ILE A 33 2.49 0.01 -6.96
C ILE A 33 1.44 0.05 -8.07
N LEU A 34 0.40 0.86 -7.87
CA LEU A 34 -0.65 1.15 -8.83
C LEU A 34 -0.35 2.53 -9.44
N ARG A 35 0.52 2.55 -10.46
CA ARG A 35 1.00 3.79 -11.10
C ARG A 35 -0.13 4.61 -11.71
N ASP A 36 -1.14 3.95 -12.28
CA ASP A 36 -2.28 4.63 -12.93
C ASP A 36 -3.18 5.39 -11.95
N LYS A 37 -3.05 5.12 -10.64
CA LYS A 37 -3.91 5.70 -9.60
C LYS A 37 -3.11 6.40 -8.51
N ASP A 38 -1.79 6.54 -8.69
CA ASP A 38 -0.85 7.08 -7.72
C ASP A 38 -0.95 6.46 -6.31
N ARG A 39 -1.22 5.15 -6.25
CA ARG A 39 -1.43 4.41 -5.01
C ARG A 39 -0.42 3.30 -4.81
N VAL A 40 -0.12 2.99 -3.56
CA VAL A 40 0.73 1.89 -3.13
C VAL A 40 -0.04 0.93 -2.24
N LEU A 41 0.20 -0.36 -2.39
CA LEU A 41 -0.24 -1.38 -1.44
C LEU A 41 0.91 -1.62 -0.47
N VAL A 42 0.67 -1.35 0.81
CA VAL A 42 1.66 -1.50 1.88
C VAL A 42 1.22 -2.65 2.78
N GLU A 43 2.16 -3.53 3.09
CA GLU A 43 1.93 -4.69 3.97
C GLU A 43 1.48 -4.25 5.36
N GLY A 44 0.42 -4.89 5.87
CA GLY A 44 -0.09 -4.67 7.23
C GLY A 44 -0.73 -3.29 7.47
N ALA A 45 -1.02 -2.55 6.39
CA ALA A 45 -1.58 -1.21 6.46
C ALA A 45 -2.91 -1.09 5.70
N ASN A 46 -3.77 -0.19 6.18
CA ASN A 46 -5.07 0.10 5.58
C ASN A 46 -5.89 -1.18 5.35
N ILE A 47 -5.98 -2.01 6.39
CA ILE A 47 -6.70 -3.28 6.36
C ILE A 47 -8.21 -2.99 6.32
N VAL A 48 -8.87 -3.50 5.30
CA VAL A 48 -10.32 -3.39 5.12
C VAL A 48 -10.96 -4.77 5.17
N LYS A 49 -12.12 -4.82 5.84
CA LYS A 49 -12.95 -6.01 5.89
C LYS A 49 -13.79 -6.08 4.63
N LYS A 50 -13.48 -7.02 3.75
CA LYS A 50 -14.23 -7.25 2.51
C LYS A 50 -15.06 -8.51 2.64
N ALA A 51 -16.38 -8.37 2.49
CA ALA A 51 -17.27 -9.51 2.36
C ALA A 51 -17.00 -10.21 1.01
N LYS A 52 -16.43 -11.41 1.06
CA LYS A 52 -16.18 -12.24 -0.14
C LYS A 52 -17.32 -13.26 -0.27
N LYS A 53 -18.14 -13.10 -1.31
CA LYS A 53 -19.13 -14.12 -1.68
C LYS A 53 -18.40 -15.41 -2.08
N LYS A 54 -18.89 -16.55 -1.60
CA LYS A 54 -18.39 -17.88 -2.02
C LYS A 54 -18.59 -18.02 -3.53
N ARG A 55 -17.52 -18.26 -4.27
CA ARG A 55 -17.59 -18.60 -5.71
C ARG A 55 -17.33 -20.08 -5.96
N ASN A 56 -16.45 -20.69 -5.16
CA ASN A 56 -16.09 -22.09 -5.26
C ASN A 56 -16.39 -22.83 -3.95
N GLN A 57 -16.60 -24.14 -4.01
CA GLN A 57 -16.89 -24.99 -2.85
C GLN A 57 -15.76 -24.96 -1.79
N GLN A 58 -14.53 -24.67 -2.23
CA GLN A 58 -13.33 -24.58 -1.40
C GLN A 58 -13.07 -23.18 -0.81
N ASP A 59 -13.74 -22.14 -1.32
CA ASP A 59 -13.64 -20.80 -0.72
C ASP A 59 -14.46 -20.78 0.58
N ARG A 60 -13.75 -20.64 1.70
CA ARG A 60 -14.34 -20.20 2.97
C ARG A 60 -14.79 -18.75 2.80
N GLY A 61 -15.94 -18.55 2.16
CA GLY A 61 -16.55 -17.23 2.09
C GLY A 61 -16.82 -16.69 3.48
N GLY A 62 -16.97 -15.37 3.57
CA GLY A 62 -17.02 -14.68 4.85
C GLY A 62 -16.37 -13.31 4.75
N ILE A 63 -16.00 -12.78 5.91
CA ILE A 63 -15.31 -11.50 6.02
C ILE A 63 -13.81 -11.78 5.91
N VAL A 64 -13.20 -11.34 4.80
CA VAL A 64 -11.76 -11.45 4.59
C VAL A 64 -11.14 -10.08 4.86
N GLU A 65 -10.04 -10.08 5.60
CA GLU A 65 -9.22 -8.89 5.80
C GLU A 65 -8.25 -8.77 4.63
N ILE A 66 -8.33 -7.67 3.89
CA ILE A 66 -7.43 -7.38 2.78
C ILE A 66 -6.77 -6.02 2.99
N GLU A 67 -5.55 -5.89 2.53
CA GLU A 67 -4.87 -4.60 2.51
C GLU A 67 -5.46 -3.75 1.38
N ALA A 68 -5.69 -2.48 1.65
CA ALA A 68 -6.17 -1.53 0.67
C ALA A 68 -5.08 -0.52 0.29
N ALA A 69 -5.12 -0.07 -0.96
CA ALA A 69 -4.09 0.82 -1.48
C ALA A 69 -4.17 2.22 -0.84
N ILE A 70 -3.02 2.74 -0.46
CA ILE A 70 -2.80 4.05 0.18
C ILE A 70 -2.26 5.01 -0.88
N HIS A 71 -2.58 6.30 -0.77
CA HIS A 71 -2.03 7.32 -1.67
C HIS A 71 -0.52 7.48 -1.47
N SER A 72 0.23 7.63 -2.57
CA SER A 72 1.71 7.76 -2.54
C SER A 72 2.20 8.93 -1.67
N SER A 73 1.45 10.03 -1.60
CA SER A 73 1.78 11.19 -0.76
C SER A 73 1.73 10.92 0.74
N ASN A 74 1.01 9.88 1.17
CA ASN A 74 0.84 9.55 2.60
C ASN A 74 1.89 8.57 3.11
N VAL A 75 2.87 8.18 2.27
CA VAL A 75 3.94 7.27 2.63
C VAL A 75 5.31 7.94 2.47
N MET A 76 6.23 7.61 3.37
CA MET A 76 7.62 8.07 3.35
C MET A 76 8.55 6.87 3.31
N ILE A 77 9.64 6.94 2.54
CA ILE A 77 10.66 5.88 2.56
C ILE A 77 11.38 5.89 3.91
N VAL A 78 11.62 4.71 4.46
CA VAL A 78 12.38 4.55 5.70
C VAL A 78 13.76 4.04 5.34
N CYS A 79 14.77 4.87 5.55
CA CYS A 79 16.14 4.43 5.46
C CYS A 79 16.53 3.72 6.77
N LYS A 80 17.22 2.58 6.66
CA LYS A 80 17.66 1.78 7.82
C LYS A 80 18.58 2.56 8.78
N LYS A 81 19.29 3.58 8.29
CA LYS A 81 20.25 4.38 9.07
C LYS A 81 19.68 5.70 9.58
N CYS A 82 18.78 6.33 8.82
CA CYS A 82 18.43 7.74 9.02
C CYS A 82 16.94 7.98 9.37
N GLY A 83 16.13 6.92 9.41
CA GLY A 83 14.69 7.06 9.66
C GLY A 83 13.90 7.47 8.40
N PRO A 84 12.70 8.06 8.56
CA PRO A 84 11.84 8.42 7.45
C PRO A 84 12.41 9.63 6.69
N THR A 85 12.77 9.44 5.42
CA THR A 85 13.38 10.46 4.56
C THR A 85 12.58 10.72 3.29
N ARG A 86 12.79 11.88 2.67
CA ARG A 86 12.22 12.20 1.35
C ARG A 86 13.19 11.78 0.25
N ILE A 87 12.66 11.24 -0.84
CA ILE A 87 13.44 10.93 -2.05
C ILE A 87 13.61 12.22 -2.85
N GLY A 88 14.83 12.78 -2.81
CA GLY A 88 15.30 13.90 -3.62
C GLY A 88 15.48 13.46 -5.07
#